data_AF-A0A7M3DQR3-F1
#
_entry.id   AF-A0A7M3DQR3-F1
#
_cell.length_a   1.000
_cell.length_b   1.000
_cell.length_c   1.000
_cell.angle_alpha   90.00
_cell.angle_beta   90.00
_cell.angle_gamma   90.00
#
_symmetry.space_group_name_H-M   'P 1'
#
loop_
_entity.id
_entity.type
_entity.pdbx_description
1 polymer ?
#
loop_
_entity_poly.entity_id
_entity_poly.type
_entity_poly.pdbx_seq_one_letter_code
_entity_poly.pdbx_strand_id
1 'polypeptide(L)'
;MPDRIVGRRVVPDRRKPLYMEPLQAIAEHALKELYSGVWKRAEADIDQLPRLMYDGVWRDHANEITADVHAFADFHPVDEQRTEPAIKTWSQQSAGELAGDYDQEYYSIAVHVGLLGYVQHMRELRRKMNCGSGWHRIIEHFHDACSGVVGYGFIGASEKWGMLSLSYRCDPAGVEACRAAEKLAVEASQRTCEKCGKPGRTRTGGWKKTLCDDHARGRYND
;
A
#
# COMPACT_ATOMS: atom_id res chain seq x y z
N MET A 1 -16.75 -6.53 -16.14
CA MET A 1 -18.19 -6.51 -16.48
C MET A 1 -18.73 -5.16 -16.02
N PRO A 2 -19.76 -4.60 -16.68
CA PRO A 2 -20.32 -3.33 -16.26
C PRO A 2 -20.95 -3.44 -14.86
N ASP A 3 -20.98 -2.33 -14.14
CA ASP A 3 -21.62 -2.27 -12.83
C ASP A 3 -23.09 -2.71 -12.92
N ARG A 4 -23.55 -3.46 -11.91
CA ARG A 4 -24.91 -3.95 -11.90
C ARG A 4 -25.80 -2.91 -11.24
N ILE A 5 -26.83 -2.46 -11.93
CA ILE A 5 -27.86 -1.62 -11.33
C ILE A 5 -28.86 -2.55 -10.62
N VAL A 6 -29.01 -2.40 -9.31
CA VAL A 6 -30.04 -3.10 -8.52
C VAL A 6 -31.00 -2.03 -7.99
N GLY A 7 -32.18 -1.92 -8.62
CA GLY A 7 -33.10 -0.80 -8.40
C GLY A 7 -32.60 0.50 -9.04
N ARG A 8 -32.55 1.60 -8.27
CA ARG A 8 -31.94 2.90 -8.68
C ARG A 8 -30.49 3.07 -8.19
N ARG A 9 -29.90 2.03 -7.59
CA ARG A 9 -28.56 2.10 -7.00
C ARG A 9 -27.57 1.33 -7.87
N VAL A 10 -26.47 1.98 -8.24
CA VAL A 10 -25.34 1.33 -8.89
C VAL A 10 -24.65 0.47 -7.84
N VAL A 11 -24.58 -0.84 -8.07
CA VAL A 11 -23.81 -1.79 -7.26
C VAL A 11 -22.51 -2.07 -8.02
N PRO A 12 -21.37 -1.56 -7.53
CA PRO A 12 -20.09 -1.78 -8.17
C PRO A 12 -19.78 -3.28 -8.29
N ASP A 13 -19.26 -3.70 -9.44
CA ASP A 13 -18.83 -5.09 -9.60
C ASP A 13 -17.65 -5.38 -8.67
N ARG A 14 -17.87 -6.22 -7.65
CA ARG A 14 -16.82 -6.65 -6.70
C ARG A 14 -15.65 -7.36 -7.40
N ARG A 15 -15.84 -7.84 -8.64
CA ARG A 15 -14.81 -8.50 -9.46
C ARG A 15 -14.04 -7.52 -10.36
N LYS A 16 -14.39 -6.24 -10.40
CA LYS A 16 -13.62 -5.22 -11.11
C LYS A 16 -12.23 -5.13 -10.48
N PRO A 17 -11.11 -5.41 -11.17
CA PRO A 17 -9.80 -5.36 -10.54
C PRO A 17 -9.40 -3.95 -10.09
N LEU A 18 -8.63 -3.85 -9.01
CA LEU A 18 -7.90 -2.65 -8.61
C LEU A 18 -6.44 -2.78 -9.08
N TYR A 19 -5.91 -1.69 -9.61
CA TYR A 19 -4.55 -1.58 -10.08
C TYR A 19 -3.87 -0.50 -9.26
N MET A 20 -2.57 -0.61 -9.03
CA MET A 20 -1.78 0.48 -8.50
C MET A 20 -1.08 1.17 -9.66
N GLU A 21 -1.31 2.47 -9.78
CA GLU A 21 -0.47 3.30 -10.64
C GLU A 21 0.92 3.45 -10.01
N PRO A 22 1.95 3.82 -10.79
CA PRO A 22 3.27 4.12 -10.23
C PRO A 22 3.18 5.11 -9.07
N LEU A 23 4.02 4.94 -8.05
CA LEU A 23 3.99 5.75 -6.82
C LEU A 23 4.03 7.26 -7.12
N GLN A 24 4.84 7.68 -8.09
CA GLN A 24 4.90 9.08 -8.51
C GLN A 24 3.56 9.58 -9.08
N ALA A 25 2.86 8.75 -9.87
CA ALA A 25 1.58 9.13 -10.47
C ALA A 25 0.50 9.32 -9.39
N ILE A 26 0.42 8.44 -8.40
CA ILE A 26 -0.52 8.61 -7.29
C ILE A 26 -0.14 9.81 -6.39
N ALA A 27 1.15 10.13 -6.29
CA ALA A 27 1.65 11.27 -5.52
C ALA A 27 1.29 12.63 -6.13
N GLU A 28 1.12 12.73 -7.45
CA GLU A 28 0.78 13.99 -8.15
C GLU A 28 -0.53 14.62 -7.64
N HIS A 29 -1.49 13.81 -7.19
CA HIS A 29 -2.73 14.31 -6.59
C HIS A 29 -2.45 15.11 -5.32
N ALA A 30 -1.69 14.54 -4.39
CA ALA A 30 -1.32 15.20 -3.14
C ALA A 30 -0.36 16.38 -3.39
N LEU A 31 0.54 16.26 -4.38
CA LEU A 31 1.44 17.35 -4.76
C LEU A 31 0.66 18.59 -5.22
N LYS A 32 -0.35 18.39 -6.07
CA LYS A 32 -1.23 19.48 -6.54
C LYS A 32 -1.94 20.19 -5.40
N GLU A 33 -2.46 19.43 -4.44
CA GLU A 33 -3.26 19.97 -3.34
C GLU A 33 -2.42 20.68 -2.29
N LEU A 34 -1.29 20.09 -1.89
CA LEU A 34 -0.51 20.55 -0.74
C LEU A 34 0.69 21.42 -1.14
N TYR A 35 1.23 21.22 -2.34
CA TYR A 35 2.45 21.86 -2.82
C TYR A 35 2.23 22.49 -4.19
N SER A 36 1.17 23.28 -4.33
CA SER A 36 0.78 23.90 -5.61
C SER A 36 1.89 24.74 -6.27
N GLY A 37 2.84 25.27 -5.50
CA GLY A 37 4.03 25.97 -6.01
C GLY A 37 5.04 25.04 -6.70
N VAL A 38 5.18 23.80 -6.22
CA VAL A 38 6.04 22.77 -6.82
C VAL A 38 5.33 22.06 -7.97
N TRP A 39 4.01 21.88 -7.87
CA TRP A 39 3.21 21.18 -8.89
C TRP A 39 3.12 21.96 -10.22
N LYS A 40 2.99 23.29 -10.16
CA LYS A 40 2.78 24.14 -11.34
C LYS A 40 3.95 24.04 -12.32
N ARG A 41 3.61 23.98 -13.61
CA ARG A 41 4.56 24.19 -14.71
C ARG A 41 4.38 25.62 -15.21
N ALA A 42 5.40 26.45 -15.04
CA ALA A 42 5.39 27.83 -15.52
C ALA A 42 5.89 27.94 -16.97
N GLU A 43 5.53 29.00 -17.70
CA GLU A 43 6.06 29.25 -19.05
C GLU A 43 7.49 29.83 -19.03
N ALA A 44 7.86 30.53 -17.95
CA ALA A 44 9.19 31.07 -17.76
C ALA A 44 10.11 30.08 -17.02
N ASP A 45 11.33 29.88 -17.53
CA ASP A 45 12.29 28.89 -17.01
C ASP A 45 12.60 29.03 -15.51
N ILE A 46 12.65 30.26 -14.99
CA ILE A 46 13.01 30.51 -13.58
C ILE A 46 11.92 30.04 -12.60
N ASP A 47 10.65 30.10 -13.01
CA ASP A 47 9.51 29.67 -12.21
C ASP A 47 9.26 28.15 -12.35
N GLN A 48 9.93 27.48 -13.29
CA GLN A 48 9.91 26.02 -13.42
C GLN A 48 10.88 25.32 -12.46
N LEU A 49 11.83 26.04 -11.85
CA LEU A 49 12.90 25.44 -11.05
C LEU A 49 12.37 24.50 -9.95
N PRO A 50 11.34 24.85 -9.14
CA PRO A 50 10.83 23.94 -8.12
C PRO A 50 10.29 22.62 -8.69
N ARG A 51 9.59 22.68 -9.82
CA ARG A 51 9.08 21.49 -10.52
C ARG A 51 10.22 20.64 -11.08
N LEU A 52 11.22 21.28 -11.69
CA LEU A 52 12.38 20.60 -12.27
C LEU A 52 13.21 19.90 -11.18
N MET A 53 13.41 20.55 -10.03
CA MET A 53 14.10 19.94 -8.89
C MET A 53 13.31 18.73 -8.36
N TYR A 54 12.00 18.88 -8.15
CA TYR A 54 11.14 17.77 -7.72
C TYR A 54 11.14 16.59 -8.71
N ASP A 55 11.01 16.86 -10.00
CA ASP A 55 11.07 15.83 -11.04
C ASP A 55 12.49 15.21 -11.13
N GLY A 56 13.53 15.98 -10.82
CA GLY A 56 14.91 15.51 -10.66
C GLY A 56 15.05 14.50 -9.53
N VAL A 57 14.52 14.82 -8.35
CA VAL A 57 14.52 13.92 -7.20
C VAL A 57 13.83 12.60 -7.53
N TRP A 58 12.66 12.61 -8.17
CA TRP A 58 12.01 11.35 -8.58
C TRP A 58 12.83 10.57 -9.59
N ARG A 59 13.50 11.24 -10.52
CA ARG A 59 14.34 10.58 -11.53
C ARG A 59 15.56 9.90 -10.90
N ASP A 60 16.19 10.57 -9.94
CA ASP A 60 17.48 10.18 -9.40
C ASP A 60 17.33 9.29 -8.14
N HIS A 61 16.18 9.38 -7.44
CA HIS A 61 15.94 8.73 -6.14
C HIS A 61 14.60 7.96 -6.03
N ALA A 62 13.98 7.55 -7.15
CA ALA A 62 12.70 6.82 -7.13
C ALA A 62 12.71 5.56 -6.24
N ASN A 63 13.82 4.83 -6.23
CA ASN A 63 13.94 3.59 -5.49
C ASN A 63 14.02 3.85 -3.98
N GLU A 64 14.77 4.87 -3.58
CA GLU A 64 14.94 5.33 -2.21
C GLU A 64 13.62 5.87 -1.66
N ILE A 65 12.90 6.70 -2.43
CA ILE A 65 11.56 7.18 -2.05
C ILE A 65 10.61 6.00 -1.84
N THR A 66 10.64 5.01 -2.74
CA THR A 66 9.81 3.81 -2.63
C THR A 66 10.20 2.99 -1.40
N ALA A 67 11.50 2.85 -1.12
CA ALA A 67 12.01 2.16 0.06
C ALA A 67 11.57 2.87 1.35
N ASP A 68 11.61 4.20 1.40
CA ASP A 68 11.13 4.99 2.53
C ASP A 68 9.63 4.82 2.76
N VAL A 69 8.83 4.85 1.69
CA VAL A 69 7.38 4.61 1.77
C VAL A 69 7.08 3.21 2.31
N HIS A 70 7.82 2.20 1.87
CA HIS A 70 7.65 0.83 2.36
C HIS A 70 8.14 0.67 3.81
N ALA A 71 9.25 1.32 4.18
CA ALA A 71 9.77 1.32 5.54
C ALA A 71 8.78 1.95 6.53
N PHE A 72 8.12 3.05 6.15
CA PHE A 72 7.02 3.64 6.91
C PHE A 72 5.86 2.63 7.07
N ALA A 73 5.46 1.97 5.98
CA ALA A 73 4.35 1.01 6.00
C ALA A 73 4.65 -0.24 6.84
N ASP A 74 5.92 -0.65 6.92
CA ASP A 74 6.42 -1.75 7.77
C ASP A 74 6.49 -1.34 9.24
N PHE A 75 6.91 -0.10 9.52
CA PHE A 75 6.94 0.45 10.89
C PHE A 75 5.53 0.72 11.44
N HIS A 76 4.58 1.07 10.56
CA HIS A 76 3.17 1.29 10.86
C HIS A 76 2.28 0.24 10.15
N PRO A 77 2.29 -1.04 10.58
CA PRO A 77 1.65 -2.14 9.86
C PRO A 77 0.11 -2.08 9.82
N VAL A 78 -0.54 -1.26 10.66
CA VAL A 78 -1.99 -1.09 10.67
C VAL A 78 -2.39 0.35 10.36
N ASP A 79 -3.57 0.54 9.76
CA ASP A 79 -4.01 1.84 9.23
C ASP A 79 -4.08 2.94 10.28
N GLU A 80 -4.53 2.57 11.48
CA GLU A 80 -4.77 3.49 12.59
C GLU A 80 -3.48 4.18 13.03
N GLN A 81 -2.32 3.59 12.72
CA GLN A 81 -1.00 4.15 12.98
C GLN A 81 -0.53 5.13 11.88
N ARG A 82 -1.10 5.03 10.66
CA ARG A 82 -0.70 5.81 9.47
C ARG A 82 -1.45 7.13 9.41
N THR A 83 -1.26 7.94 10.45
CA THR A 83 -1.88 9.26 10.61
C THR A 83 -1.10 10.33 9.84
N GLU A 84 -1.75 11.45 9.49
CA GLU A 84 -1.07 12.59 8.84
C GLU A 84 0.15 13.09 9.64
N PRO A 85 0.10 13.24 10.98
CA PRO A 85 1.28 13.62 11.75
C PRO A 85 2.43 12.60 11.67
N ALA A 86 2.12 11.30 11.65
CA ALA A 86 3.12 10.26 11.51
C ALA A 86 3.79 10.31 10.13
N ILE A 87 2.97 10.45 9.07
CA ILE A 87 3.42 10.59 7.69
C ILE A 87 4.36 11.80 7.54
N LYS A 88 3.95 12.98 8.07
CA LYS A 88 4.76 14.20 8.01
C LYS A 88 6.06 14.08 8.79
N THR A 89 6.04 13.46 9.97
CA THR A 89 7.23 13.26 10.79
C THR A 89 8.23 12.36 10.07
N TRP A 90 7.74 11.25 9.49
CA TRP A 90 8.57 10.31 8.74
C TRP A 90 9.24 10.98 7.53
N SER A 91 8.47 11.68 6.69
CA SER A 91 9.01 12.31 5.48
C SER A 91 10.09 13.35 5.78
N GLN A 92 10.02 14.03 6.92
CA GLN A 92 11.06 14.97 7.37
C GLN A 92 12.35 14.27 7.82
N GLN A 93 12.23 13.07 8.40
CA GLN A 93 13.38 12.28 8.88
C GLN A 93 14.09 11.56 7.73
N SER A 94 13.35 11.05 6.74
CA SER A 94 13.89 10.34 5.57
C SER A 94 14.87 11.17 4.73
N ALA A 95 14.74 12.51 4.73
CA ALA A 95 15.63 13.39 3.96
C ALA A 95 17.02 13.59 4.59
N GLY A 96 17.22 13.21 5.87
CA GLY A 96 18.42 13.56 6.63
C GLY A 96 19.73 12.93 6.13
N GLU A 97 19.67 11.92 5.26
CA GLU A 97 20.84 11.19 4.74
C GLU A 97 21.36 11.70 3.39
N LEU A 98 20.63 12.60 2.71
CA LEU A 98 21.02 13.13 1.40
C LEU A 98 21.99 14.31 1.52
N ALA A 99 22.95 14.42 0.60
CA ALA A 99 23.90 15.53 0.57
C ALA A 99 23.29 16.75 -0.16
N GLY A 100 23.19 17.90 0.52
CA GLY A 100 22.77 19.18 -0.07
C GLY A 100 21.35 19.62 0.33
N ASP A 101 21.24 20.84 0.83
CA ASP A 101 19.99 21.36 1.46
C ASP A 101 18.78 21.37 0.52
N TYR A 102 18.97 21.60 -0.78
CA TYR A 102 17.89 21.63 -1.77
C TYR A 102 17.33 20.23 -2.09
N ASP A 103 18.21 19.24 -2.21
CA ASP A 103 17.78 17.87 -2.52
C ASP A 103 17.02 17.27 -1.34
N GLN A 104 17.40 17.63 -0.10
CA GLN A 104 16.67 17.22 1.10
C GLN A 104 15.23 17.74 1.14
N GLU A 105 14.99 19.00 0.79
CA GLU A 105 13.64 19.58 0.82
C GLU A 105 12.71 18.87 -0.19
N TYR A 106 13.12 18.79 -1.46
CA TYR A 106 12.30 18.18 -2.50
C TYR A 106 12.15 16.66 -2.31
N TYR A 107 13.15 15.99 -1.74
CA TYR A 107 13.04 14.60 -1.31
C TYR A 107 12.01 14.42 -0.21
N SER A 108 12.05 15.26 0.83
CA SER A 108 11.04 15.23 1.89
C SER A 108 9.62 15.43 1.34
N ILE A 109 9.46 16.35 0.38
CA ILE A 109 8.17 16.55 -0.32
C ILE A 109 7.78 15.28 -1.09
N ALA A 110 8.69 14.67 -1.85
CA ALA A 110 8.44 13.47 -2.63
C ALA A 110 8.02 12.28 -1.76
N VAL A 111 8.73 12.03 -0.65
CA VAL A 111 8.34 11.02 0.34
C VAL A 111 6.99 11.36 0.96
N HIS A 112 6.75 12.63 1.33
CA HIS A 112 5.50 13.04 1.94
C HIS A 112 4.29 12.77 1.05
N VAL A 113 4.33 13.24 -0.20
CA VAL A 113 3.20 13.06 -1.13
C VAL A 113 3.09 11.59 -1.61
N GLY A 114 4.21 10.87 -1.70
CA GLY A 114 4.24 9.44 -1.96
C GLY A 114 3.55 8.64 -0.86
N LEU A 115 3.84 8.95 0.41
CA LEU A 115 3.17 8.35 1.57
C LEU A 115 1.67 8.60 1.57
N LEU A 116 1.24 9.84 1.30
CA LEU A 116 -0.20 10.18 1.25
C LEU A 116 -0.91 9.39 0.15
N GLY A 117 -0.36 9.37 -1.07
CA GLY A 117 -0.89 8.60 -2.19
C GLY A 117 -0.94 7.10 -1.89
N TYR A 118 0.17 6.54 -1.37
CA TYR A 118 0.25 5.14 -0.98
C TYR A 118 -0.79 4.78 0.08
N VAL A 119 -0.89 5.54 1.17
CA VAL A 119 -1.84 5.27 2.26
C VAL A 119 -3.28 5.35 1.76
N GLN A 120 -3.61 6.31 0.91
CA GLN A 120 -4.92 6.40 0.28
C GLN A 120 -5.21 5.17 -0.57
N HIS A 121 -4.29 4.76 -1.44
CA HIS A 121 -4.42 3.56 -2.27
C HIS A 121 -4.63 2.29 -1.42
N MET A 122 -3.87 2.13 -0.34
CA MET A 122 -4.01 0.98 0.56
C MET A 122 -5.37 0.97 1.28
N ARG A 123 -5.93 2.14 1.62
CA ARG A 123 -7.30 2.24 2.15
C ARG A 123 -8.34 1.81 1.12
N GLU A 124 -8.12 2.06 -0.16
CA GLU A 124 -8.99 1.57 -1.23
C GLU A 124 -8.93 0.06 -1.39
N LEU A 125 -7.74 -0.54 -1.36
CA LEU A 125 -7.57 -1.99 -1.40
C LEU A 125 -8.32 -2.68 -0.26
N ARG A 126 -8.27 -2.11 0.95
CA ARG A 126 -8.95 -2.66 2.14
C ARG A 126 -10.46 -2.79 1.97
N ARG A 127 -11.09 -1.97 1.12
CA ARG A 127 -12.53 -2.08 0.82
C ARG A 127 -12.88 -3.42 0.14
N LYS A 128 -11.87 -4.16 -0.31
CA LYS A 128 -11.99 -5.49 -0.92
C LYS A 128 -11.43 -6.63 -0.07
N MET A 129 -11.02 -6.35 1.16
CA MET A 129 -10.48 -7.32 2.08
C MET A 129 -11.55 -7.76 3.07
N ASN A 130 -11.69 -9.07 3.26
CA ASN A 130 -12.56 -9.69 4.26
C ASN A 130 -11.71 -10.57 5.18
N CYS A 131 -10.71 -9.97 5.80
CA CYS A 131 -9.79 -10.59 6.75
C CYS A 131 -9.44 -9.59 7.86
N GLY A 132 -8.75 -10.04 8.89
CA GLY A 132 -8.33 -9.16 9.97
C GLY A 132 -7.19 -8.22 9.57
N SER A 133 -7.10 -7.08 10.27
CA SER A 133 -6.15 -6.00 9.97
C SER A 133 -4.68 -6.39 10.13
N GLY A 134 -4.40 -7.43 10.92
CA GLY A 134 -3.06 -7.97 11.08
C GLY A 134 -2.47 -8.58 9.81
N TRP A 135 -3.28 -8.86 8.80
CA TRP A 135 -2.81 -9.33 7.49
C TRP A 135 -2.78 -8.25 6.41
N HIS A 136 -3.23 -7.03 6.70
CA HIS A 136 -3.26 -5.97 5.69
C HIS A 136 -1.87 -5.75 5.09
N ARG A 137 -0.81 -5.60 5.92
CA ARG A 137 0.54 -5.39 5.39
C ARG A 137 1.05 -6.52 4.48
N ILE A 138 0.70 -7.77 4.78
CA ILE A 138 1.04 -8.93 3.91
C ILE A 138 0.36 -8.77 2.53
N ILE A 139 -0.89 -8.32 2.51
CA ILE A 139 -1.64 -8.09 1.26
C ILE A 139 -1.05 -6.89 0.50
N GLU A 140 -0.62 -5.85 1.21
CA GLU A 140 0.08 -4.71 0.61
C GLU A 140 1.39 -5.17 -0.06
N HIS A 141 2.25 -5.94 0.64
CA HIS A 141 3.46 -6.51 0.04
C HIS A 141 3.18 -7.37 -1.20
N PHE A 142 2.13 -8.20 -1.16
CA PHE A 142 1.70 -8.96 -2.33
C PHE A 142 1.29 -8.03 -3.48
N HIS A 143 0.54 -6.98 -3.16
CA HIS A 143 0.04 -6.03 -4.15
C HIS A 143 1.19 -5.26 -4.82
N ASP A 144 2.15 -4.79 -4.02
CA ASP A 144 3.34 -4.08 -4.46
C ASP A 144 4.21 -4.98 -5.36
N ALA A 145 4.45 -6.23 -4.94
CA ALA A 145 5.25 -7.20 -5.71
C ALA A 145 4.64 -7.56 -7.08
N CYS A 146 3.32 -7.41 -7.21
CA CYS A 146 2.61 -7.66 -8.48
C CYS A 146 2.36 -6.37 -9.27
N SER A 147 2.56 -5.19 -8.67
CA SER A 147 2.37 -3.90 -9.31
C SER A 147 3.42 -3.73 -10.42
N GLY A 148 2.98 -3.70 -11.67
CA GLY A 148 3.85 -3.70 -12.85
C GLY A 148 3.91 -5.04 -13.60
N VAL A 149 3.36 -6.12 -13.04
CA VAL A 149 3.17 -7.37 -13.80
C VAL A 149 2.03 -7.17 -14.80
N VAL A 150 2.27 -7.53 -16.06
CA VAL A 150 1.29 -7.35 -17.15
C VAL A 150 -0.02 -8.10 -16.86
N GLY A 151 -1.14 -7.41 -17.02
CA GLY A 151 -2.47 -7.94 -16.75
C GLY A 151 -2.79 -8.15 -15.27
N TYR A 152 -1.89 -7.79 -14.35
CA TYR A 152 -2.15 -7.87 -12.92
C TYR A 152 -3.31 -6.97 -12.53
N GLY A 153 -4.22 -7.46 -11.69
CA GLY A 153 -5.22 -6.62 -11.05
C GLY A 153 -5.82 -7.29 -9.82
N PHE A 154 -5.81 -6.59 -8.69
CA PHE A 154 -6.30 -7.09 -7.41
C PHE A 154 -7.82 -7.15 -7.35
N ILE A 155 -8.39 -8.34 -7.10
CA ILE A 155 -9.83 -8.52 -6.96
C ILE A 155 -10.24 -8.51 -5.50
N GLY A 156 -9.46 -9.11 -4.60
CA GLY A 156 -9.77 -9.10 -3.18
C GLY A 156 -8.93 -10.08 -2.37
N ALA A 157 -9.10 -10.00 -1.06
CA ALA A 157 -8.49 -10.91 -0.10
C ALA A 157 -9.53 -11.35 0.93
N SER A 158 -9.41 -12.56 1.43
CA SER A 158 -10.29 -13.09 2.48
C SER A 158 -9.56 -14.06 3.37
N GLU A 159 -10.02 -14.20 4.61
CA GLU A 159 -9.61 -15.32 5.45
C GLU A 159 -10.32 -16.60 5.00
N LYS A 160 -9.56 -17.68 4.86
CA LYS A 160 -10.09 -19.01 4.58
C LYS A 160 -9.25 -20.07 5.29
N TRP A 161 -9.88 -20.83 6.18
CA TRP A 161 -9.24 -21.92 6.94
C TRP A 161 -8.03 -21.49 7.78
N GLY A 162 -8.03 -20.26 8.30
CA GLY A 162 -6.95 -19.70 9.10
C GLY A 162 -5.74 -19.21 8.30
N MET A 163 -5.88 -19.06 6.98
CA MET A 163 -4.85 -18.49 6.10
C MET A 163 -5.47 -17.46 5.14
N LEU A 164 -4.60 -16.69 4.52
CA LEU A 164 -4.98 -15.74 3.49
C LEU A 164 -5.39 -16.48 2.21
N SER A 165 -6.46 -16.03 1.58
CA SER A 165 -6.85 -16.40 0.23
C SER A 165 -6.88 -15.12 -0.60
N LEU A 166 -6.09 -15.10 -1.67
CA LEU A 166 -6.00 -13.98 -2.60
C LEU A 166 -6.84 -14.25 -3.85
N SER A 167 -7.34 -13.18 -4.45
CA SER A 167 -8.02 -13.22 -5.74
C SER A 167 -7.51 -12.06 -6.56
N TYR A 168 -6.98 -12.37 -7.74
CA TYR A 168 -6.38 -11.40 -8.65
C TYR A 168 -6.49 -11.90 -10.09
N ARG A 169 -6.27 -10.99 -11.04
CA ARG A 169 -6.00 -11.31 -12.44
C ARG A 169 -4.51 -11.18 -12.70
N CYS A 170 -4.02 -11.90 -13.69
CA CYS A 170 -2.69 -11.75 -14.25
C CYS A 170 -2.72 -12.35 -15.66
N ASP A 171 -1.97 -11.76 -16.59
CA ASP A 171 -1.82 -12.36 -17.92
C ASP A 171 -0.89 -13.58 -17.84
N PRO A 172 -1.02 -14.56 -18.76
CA PRO A 172 -0.17 -15.75 -18.76
C PRO A 172 1.33 -15.46 -18.74
N ALA A 173 1.77 -14.35 -19.32
CA ALA A 173 3.17 -13.93 -19.34
C ALA A 173 3.72 -13.52 -17.95
N GLY A 174 2.85 -13.07 -17.04
CA GLY A 174 3.23 -12.58 -15.71
C GLY A 174 2.80 -13.47 -14.55
N VAL A 175 1.99 -14.50 -14.81
CA VAL A 175 1.28 -15.27 -13.77
C VAL A 175 2.21 -15.94 -12.76
N GLU A 176 3.38 -16.40 -13.18
CA GLU A 176 4.32 -17.08 -12.28
C GLU A 176 4.93 -16.12 -11.24
N ALA A 177 5.17 -14.86 -11.60
CA ALA A 177 5.61 -13.84 -10.64
C ALA A 177 4.53 -13.57 -9.58
N CYS A 178 3.27 -13.41 -10.00
CA CYS A 178 2.15 -13.23 -9.07
C CYS A 178 1.92 -14.48 -8.19
N ARG A 179 2.08 -15.69 -8.74
CA ARG A 179 1.96 -16.94 -7.96
C ARG A 179 3.07 -17.09 -6.93
N ALA A 180 4.29 -16.70 -7.26
CA ALA A 180 5.40 -16.69 -6.31
C ALA A 180 5.11 -15.71 -5.14
N ALA A 181 4.64 -14.50 -5.45
CA ALA A 181 4.24 -13.52 -4.44
C ALA A 181 3.06 -14.00 -3.59
N GLU A 182 2.04 -14.62 -4.21
CA GLU A 182 0.90 -15.21 -3.51
C GLU A 182 1.35 -16.30 -2.52
N LYS A 183 2.25 -17.19 -2.94
CA LYS A 183 2.78 -18.24 -2.07
C LYS A 183 3.44 -17.64 -0.82
N LEU A 184 4.29 -16.63 -0.99
CA LEU A 184 4.94 -15.93 0.13
C LEU A 184 3.91 -15.30 1.08
N ALA A 185 2.88 -14.65 0.53
CA ALA A 185 1.82 -14.02 1.31
C ALA A 185 0.98 -15.04 2.10
N VAL A 186 0.62 -16.16 1.47
CA VAL A 186 -0.13 -17.26 2.13
C VAL A 186 0.71 -17.90 3.24
N GLU A 187 2.01 -18.14 3.02
CA GLU A 187 2.91 -18.66 4.05
C GLU A 187 3.09 -17.69 5.22
N ALA A 188 3.26 -16.39 4.94
CA ALA A 188 3.35 -15.35 5.96
C ALA A 188 2.07 -15.28 6.80
N SER A 189 0.89 -15.37 6.17
CA SER A 189 -0.39 -15.29 6.87
C SER A 189 -0.59 -16.39 7.93
N GLN A 190 0.02 -17.56 7.74
CA GLN A 190 -0.06 -18.69 8.68
C GLN A 190 0.83 -18.52 9.92
N ARG A 191 1.76 -17.57 9.88
CA ARG A 191 2.71 -17.24 10.95
C ARG A 191 2.46 -15.86 11.56
N THR A 192 1.43 -15.17 11.10
CA THR A 192 1.10 -13.80 11.50
C THR A 192 -0.32 -13.76 12.06
N CYS A 193 -0.48 -13.16 13.24
CA CYS A 193 -1.78 -12.98 13.88
C CYS A 193 -2.70 -12.13 12.99
N GLU A 194 -3.84 -12.67 12.58
CA GLU A 194 -4.80 -11.96 11.71
C GLU A 194 -5.37 -10.70 12.35
N LYS A 195 -5.34 -10.58 13.69
CA LYS A 195 -5.89 -9.42 14.41
C LYS A 195 -4.91 -8.26 14.56
N CYS A 196 -3.62 -8.54 14.76
CA CYS A 196 -2.66 -7.50 15.15
C CYS A 196 -1.32 -7.54 14.43
N GLY A 197 -1.08 -8.49 13.52
CA GLY A 197 0.14 -8.55 12.71
C GLY A 197 1.39 -9.05 13.44
N LYS A 198 1.32 -9.29 14.77
CA LYS A 198 2.41 -9.92 15.52
C LYS A 198 2.59 -11.40 15.14
N PRO A 199 3.76 -12.01 15.41
CA PRO A 199 3.95 -13.44 15.23
C PRO A 199 2.84 -14.27 15.89
N GLY A 200 2.38 -15.28 15.18
CA GLY A 200 1.26 -16.12 15.57
C GLY A 200 1.39 -17.52 15.01
N ARG A 201 0.39 -18.36 15.32
CA ARG A 201 0.28 -19.70 14.75
C ARG A 201 -1.17 -20.06 14.53
N THR A 202 -1.42 -20.91 13.54
CA THR A 202 -2.76 -21.46 13.28
C THR A 202 -3.23 -22.23 14.51
N ARG A 203 -4.39 -21.85 15.03
CA ARG A 203 -5.03 -22.45 16.19
C ARG A 203 -6.04 -23.49 15.76
N THR A 204 -5.89 -24.68 16.31
CA THR A 204 -6.77 -25.84 16.12
C THR A 204 -7.57 -26.07 17.40
N GLY A 205 -8.87 -26.34 17.29
CA GLY A 205 -9.79 -26.42 18.44
C GLY A 205 -11.16 -25.77 18.19
N GLY A 206 -11.41 -25.28 16.97
CA GLY A 206 -12.64 -24.66 16.49
C GLY A 206 -12.43 -24.24 15.03
N TRP A 207 -13.10 -23.19 14.57
CA TRP A 207 -12.77 -22.57 13.27
C TRP A 207 -11.26 -22.27 13.19
N LYS A 208 -10.59 -22.62 12.10
CA LYS A 208 -9.14 -22.36 12.00
C LYS A 208 -8.91 -20.85 11.93
N LYS A 209 -7.99 -20.34 12.75
CA LYS A 209 -7.62 -18.93 12.88
C LYS A 209 -6.13 -18.83 13.17
N THR A 210 -5.42 -17.89 12.58
CA THR A 210 -4.01 -17.66 12.94
C THR A 210 -3.91 -16.48 13.89
N LEU A 211 -3.53 -16.76 15.13
CA LEU A 211 -3.56 -15.78 16.23
C LEU A 211 -2.27 -15.87 17.06
N CYS A 212 -1.85 -14.74 17.63
CA CYS A 212 -0.88 -14.71 18.72
C CYS A 212 -1.51 -15.27 20.01
N ASP A 213 -0.70 -15.54 21.05
CA ASP A 213 -1.21 -16.13 22.29
C ASP A 213 -2.22 -15.23 23.03
N ASP A 214 -2.06 -13.90 22.93
CA ASP A 214 -3.00 -12.94 23.54
C ASP A 214 -4.40 -13.04 22.92
N HIS A 215 -4.48 -12.95 21.58
CA HIS A 215 -5.76 -13.06 20.87
C HIS A 215 -6.33 -14.48 20.87
N ALA A 216 -5.49 -15.51 21.00
CA ALA A 216 -5.96 -16.88 21.16
C ALA A 216 -6.66 -17.10 22.50
N ARG A 217 -6.18 -16.47 23.58
CA ARG A 217 -6.80 -16.54 24.91
C ARG A 217 -8.17 -15.85 24.96
N GLY A 218 -8.31 -14.70 24.29
CA GLY A 218 -9.58 -13.97 24.21
C GLY A 218 -10.68 -14.66 23.40
N ARG A 219 -10.35 -15.73 22.67
CA ARG A 219 -11.27 -16.41 21.75
C ARG A 219 -12.46 -17.11 22.43
N TYR A 220 -12.38 -17.36 23.74
CA TYR A 220 -13.46 -17.99 24.51
C TYR A 220 -14.39 -16.98 25.18
N ASN A 221 -14.16 -15.68 24.99
CA ASN A 221 -14.92 -14.59 25.61
C ASN A 221 -15.83 -13.82 24.62
N ASP A 222 -15.85 -14.22 23.35
CA ASP A 222 -16.77 -13.74 22.28
C ASP A 222 -17.79 -14.83 21.94
#